data_AF-A0A938SZM1-F1
#
_entry.id   AF-A0A938SZM1-F1
#
_cell.length_a   1.000
_cell.length_b   1.000
_cell.length_c   1.000
_cell.angle_alpha   90.00
_cell.angle_beta   90.00
_cell.angle_gamma   90.00
#
_symmetry.space_group_name_H-M   'P 1'
#
loop_
_entity.id
_entity.type
_entity.pdbx_description
1 polymer ?
#
loop_
_entity_poly.entity_id
_entity_poly.type
_entity_poly.pdbx_seq_one_letter_code
_entity_poly.pdbx_strand_id
1 'polypeptide(L)' 'RFVPPDEFAELKAIGEAMGFKHVEAGPFVRSSYMAHKHVGL' A
#
# COMPACT_ATOMS: atom_id res chain seq x y z
N ARG A 1 -15.31 -4.83 11.09
CA ARG A 1 -14.05 -5.35 11.67
C ARG A 1 -12.96 -4.33 11.38
N PHE A 2 -12.14 -3.97 12.36
CA PHE A 2 -10.92 -3.20 12.12
C PHE A 2 -9.81 -4.15 11.67
N VAL A 3 -9.04 -3.74 10.67
CA VAL A 3 -7.89 -4.51 10.18
C VAL A 3 -6.70 -4.19 11.10
N PRO A 4 -6.07 -5.20 11.72
CA PRO A 4 -4.84 -5.02 12.49
C PRO A 4 -3.73 -4.42 11.61
N PRO A 5 -2.83 -3.61 12.19
CA PRO A 5 -1.68 -3.07 11.46
C PRO A 5 -0.87 -4.13 10.70
N ASP A 6 -0.68 -5.33 11.27
CA ASP A 6 0.11 -6.40 10.66
C ASP A 6 -0.52 -6.97 9.38
N GLU A 7 -1.86 -7.04 9.30
CA GLU A 7 -2.56 -7.47 8.08
C GLU A 7 -2.25 -6.50 6.91
N PHE A 8 -2.03 -5.21 7.17
CA PHE A 8 -1.62 -4.29 6.09
C PHE A 8 -0.21 -4.59 5.58
N ALA A 9 0.70 -5.03 6.44
CA ALA A 9 2.05 -5.42 6.01
C ALA A 9 2.01 -6.66 5.09
N GLU A 10 1.15 -7.63 5.41
CA GLU A 10 0.92 -8.82 4.57
C GLU A 10 0.31 -8.44 3.21
N LEU A 11 -0.70 -7.58 3.20
CA LEU A 11 -1.34 -7.10 1.97
C LEU A 11 -0.34 -6.35 1.07
N LYS A 12 0.56 -5.57 1.67
CA LYS A 12 1.64 -4.91 0.94
C LYS A 12 2.55 -5.93 0.26
N ALA A 13 3.04 -6.92 1.02
CA ALA A 13 3.91 -7.96 0.50
C ALA A 13 3.25 -8.78 -0.63
N ILE A 14 1.95 -9.08 -0.49
CA ILE A 14 1.17 -9.77 -1.54
C ILE A 14 1.10 -8.90 -2.81
N GLY A 15 0.75 -7.62 -2.69
CA GLY A 15 0.69 -6.72 -3.84
C GLY A 15 2.03 -6.56 -4.54
N GLU A 16 3.12 -6.46 -3.78
CA GLU A 16 4.48 -6.41 -4.32
C GLU A 16 4.84 -7.72 -5.05
N ALA A 17 4.48 -8.87 -4.49
CA ALA A 17 4.68 -10.18 -5.12
C ALA A 17 3.84 -10.37 -6.40
N MET A 18 2.70 -9.68 -6.52
CA MET A 18 1.89 -9.65 -7.75
C MET A 18 2.48 -8.78 -8.87
N GLY A 19 3.54 -8.01 -8.58
CA GLY A 19 4.21 -7.17 -9.56
C GLY A 19 3.62 -5.76 -9.71
N PHE A 20 2.80 -5.30 -8.76
CA PHE A 20 2.39 -3.89 -8.73
C PHE A 20 3.61 -2.99 -8.50
N LYS A 21 3.77 -1.95 -9.33
CA LYS A 21 4.93 -1.05 -9.28
C LYS A 21 5.07 -0.32 -7.94
N HIS A 22 3.94 0.05 -7.33
CA HIS A 22 3.88 0.72 -6.02
C HIS A 22 2.70 0.17 -5.23
N VAL A 23 2.92 -0.15 -3.96
CA VAL A 23 1.88 -0.62 -3.03
C VAL A 23 2.00 0.14 -1.71
N GLU A 24 0.93 0.83 -1.35
CA GLU A 24 0.77 1.46 -0.04
C GLU A 24 -0.37 0.76 0.69
N ALA A 25 -0.12 0.28 1.91
CA ALA A 25 -1.12 -0.37 2.74
C ALA A 25 -1.04 0.14 4.18
N GLY A 26 -2.17 0.58 4.71
CA GLY A 26 -2.26 1.09 6.08
C GLY A 26 -3.66 1.67 6.37
N PRO A 27 -4.02 1.83 7.65
CA PRO A 27 -5.37 2.22 8.07
C PRO A 27 -5.81 3.60 7.56
N PHE A 28 -4.86 4.49 7.30
CA PHE A 28 -5.12 5.86 6.84
C PHE A 28 -4.74 6.11 5.37
N VAL A 29 -4.27 5.08 4.65
CA VAL A 29 -3.92 5.21 3.24
C VAL A 29 -5.17 5.55 2.43
N ARG A 30 -5.00 6.46 1.47
CA ARG A 30 -6.01 6.90 0.50
C ARG A 30 -5.34 6.97 -0.88
N SER A 31 -6.13 7.02 -1.94
CA SER A 31 -5.61 7.05 -3.33
C SER A 31 -4.64 8.19 -3.62
N SER A 32 -4.79 9.34 -2.96
CA SER A 32 -3.90 10.50 -3.11
C SER A 32 -2.70 10.52 -2.15
N TYR A 33 -2.65 9.59 -1.19
CA TYR A 33 -1.58 9.57 -0.19
C TYR A 33 -0.23 9.34 -0.87
N MET A 34 0.68 10.32 -0.72
CA MET A 34 2.03 10.28 -1.28
C MET A 34 2.11 9.93 -2.78
N ALA A 35 1.05 10.22 -3.55
CA ALA A 35 0.98 9.84 -4.97
C ALA A 35 2.14 10.39 -5.82
N HIS A 36 2.76 11.51 -5.40
CA HIS A 36 3.97 12.07 -6.03
C HIS A 36 5.16 11.09 -6.03
N LYS A 37 5.22 10.13 -5.10
CA LYS A 37 6.27 9.09 -5.07
C LYS A 37 6.04 7.98 -6.09
N HIS A 38 4.84 7.90 -6.67
CA HIS A 38 4.43 6.82 -7.58
C HIS A 38 4.47 7.26 -9.05
N VAL A 39 4.45 8.57 -9.29
CA VAL A 39 4.73 9.19 -10.59
C VAL A 39 6.22 9.51 -10.60
N GLY A 40 7.03 8.77 -11.37
CA GLY A 40 8.50 8.87 -11.34
C GLY A 40 9.06 10.18 -11.90
N LEU A 41 8.75 11.29 -11.24
CA LEU A 41 9.25 12.64 -11.49
C LEU A 41 10.44 12.97 -10.57
#